data_AF-A0A354I6D4-F1
#
_entry.id   AF-A0A354I6D4-F1
#
_cell.length_a   1.000
_cell.length_b   1.000
_cell.length_c   1.000
_cell.angle_alpha   90.00
_cell.angle_beta   90.00
_cell.angle_gamma   90.00
#
_symmetry.space_group_name_H-M   'P 1'
#
loop_
_entity.id
_entity.type
_entity.pdbx_description
1 polymer ?
#
loop_
_entity_poly.entity_id
_entity_poly.type
_entity_poly.pdbx_seq_one_letter_code
_entity_poly.pdbx_strand_id
1 'polypeptide(L)'
;MGIKIIMKSLGVYFWVPILINDIVIPLFVLFIKINGTEENVRQGIMMLSQMFTPFLSAFWAYMYLEKYIDRKGNECFYIVRKNKLPEIIQLFFLYILTNTIPFAWYISMGKKYFYEWIHIVIVCFLFVSAAYCLSYLLKSISLAMIPSFIYLLASVTGLNDAVKKISFYESHTGMAPSKLLTRYNYFIVAAIVIAAIGKKLNGDYENYCS
;
A
#
# COMPACT_ATOMS: atom_id res chain seq x y z
N MET A 1 14.39 -14.16 2.95
CA MET A 1 13.69 -15.47 2.92
C MET A 1 13.18 -15.63 1.49
N GLY A 2 13.01 -16.83 0.94
CA GLY A 2 12.47 -16.92 -0.43
C GLY A 2 11.03 -16.41 -0.47
N ILE A 3 10.64 -15.68 -1.52
CA ILE A 3 9.28 -15.11 -1.66
C ILE A 3 8.19 -16.18 -1.50
N LYS A 4 8.44 -17.41 -1.98
CA LYS A 4 7.55 -18.57 -1.82
C LYS A 4 7.20 -18.85 -0.35
N ILE A 5 8.16 -18.71 0.56
CA ILE A 5 7.93 -18.99 1.98
C ILE A 5 7.16 -17.84 2.64
N ILE A 6 7.43 -16.60 2.21
CA ILE A 6 6.67 -15.42 2.67
C ILE A 6 5.19 -15.55 2.27
N MET A 7 4.93 -15.91 1.01
CA MET A 7 3.58 -16.16 0.50
C MET A 7 2.89 -17.30 1.25
N LYS A 8 3.57 -18.43 1.44
CA LYS A 8 3.04 -19.56 2.22
C LYS A 8 2.70 -19.14 3.65
N SER A 9 3.49 -18.24 4.22
CA SER A 9 3.20 -17.69 5.54
C SER A 9 1.87 -16.94 5.51
N LEU A 10 1.64 -16.03 4.55
CA LEU A 10 0.43 -15.20 4.50
C LEU A 10 -0.85 -16.03 4.36
N GLY A 11 -0.78 -17.23 3.80
CA GLY A 11 -1.93 -18.14 3.71
C GLY A 11 -3.07 -17.52 2.90
N VAL A 12 -4.29 -17.53 3.45
CA VAL A 12 -5.47 -16.95 2.80
C VAL A 12 -5.36 -15.43 2.64
N TYR A 13 -4.70 -14.74 3.58
CA TYR A 13 -4.51 -13.29 3.53
C TYR A 13 -3.67 -12.82 2.34
N PHE A 14 -2.89 -13.72 1.73
CA PHE A 14 -2.16 -13.43 0.49
C PHE A 14 -3.12 -13.00 -0.63
N TRP A 15 -4.29 -13.65 -0.72
CA TRP A 15 -5.22 -13.44 -1.82
C TRP A 15 -6.05 -12.15 -1.69
N VAL A 16 -6.18 -11.58 -0.49
CA VAL A 16 -7.08 -10.43 -0.26
C VAL A 16 -6.74 -9.23 -1.17
N PRO A 17 -5.49 -8.73 -1.24
CA PRO A 17 -5.17 -7.63 -2.14
C PRO A 17 -5.36 -7.95 -3.62
N ILE A 18 -5.04 -9.18 -4.04
CA ILE A 18 -5.16 -9.64 -5.43
C ILE A 18 -6.64 -9.70 -5.83
N LEU A 19 -7.49 -10.31 -5.02
CA LEU A 19 -8.92 -10.41 -5.31
C LEU A 19 -9.56 -9.03 -5.45
N ILE A 20 -9.19 -8.07 -4.59
CA ILE A 20 -9.80 -6.75 -4.64
C ILE A 20 -9.28 -5.95 -5.84
N ASN A 21 -7.96 -5.84 -6.02
CA ASN A 21 -7.40 -4.96 -7.06
C ASN A 21 -7.36 -5.58 -8.47
N ASP A 22 -7.21 -6.90 -8.58
CA ASP A 22 -7.05 -7.55 -9.87
C ASP A 22 -8.38 -8.15 -10.38
N ILE A 23 -9.40 -8.28 -9.52
CA ILE A 23 -10.71 -8.82 -9.90
C ILE A 23 -11.84 -7.83 -9.60
N VAL A 24 -12.06 -7.46 -8.33
CA VAL A 24 -13.23 -6.65 -7.95
C VAL A 24 -13.21 -5.26 -8.60
N ILE A 25 -12.09 -4.53 -8.52
CA ILE A 25 -11.97 -3.19 -9.11
C ILE A 25 -12.12 -3.25 -10.66
N PRO A 26 -11.39 -4.10 -11.39
CA PRO A 26 -11.57 -4.23 -12.84
C PRO A 26 -12.98 -4.59 -13.27
N LEU A 27 -13.66 -5.50 -12.55
CA LEU A 27 -15.06 -5.84 -12.83
C LEU A 27 -15.99 -4.66 -12.63
N PHE A 28 -15.78 -3.86 -11.58
CA PHE A 28 -16.57 -2.65 -11.34
C PHE A 28 -16.32 -1.60 -12.42
N VAL A 29 -15.07 -1.41 -12.84
CA VAL A 29 -14.70 -0.53 -13.96
C VAL A 29 -15.35 -1.01 -15.27
N LEU A 30 -15.35 -2.33 -15.54
CA LEU A 30 -16.02 -2.90 -16.70
C LEU A 30 -17.53 -2.64 -16.68
N PHE A 31 -18.16 -2.81 -15.51
CA PHE A 31 -19.58 -2.51 -15.33
C PHE A 31 -19.91 -1.04 -15.62
N ILE A 32 -19.08 -0.10 -15.15
CA ILE A 32 -19.22 1.33 -15.49
C ILE A 32 -19.03 1.55 -16.99
N LYS A 33 -18.06 0.87 -17.61
CA LYS A 33 -17.77 1.01 -19.04
C LYS A 33 -18.93 0.56 -19.93
N ILE A 34 -19.70 -0.44 -19.51
CA ILE A 34 -20.86 -0.94 -20.24
C ILE A 34 -22.07 0.00 -20.11
N ASN A 35 -22.26 0.60 -18.92
CA ASN A 35 -23.50 1.34 -18.59
C ASN A 35 -23.35 2.86 -18.52
N GLY A 36 -22.12 3.37 -18.60
CA GLY A 36 -21.79 4.77 -18.30
C GLY A 36 -21.01 5.47 -19.41
N THR A 37 -20.64 6.72 -19.14
CA THR A 37 -19.81 7.52 -20.03
C THR A 37 -18.33 7.23 -19.81
N GLU A 38 -17.49 7.62 -20.78
CA GLU A 38 -16.03 7.56 -20.64
C GLU A 38 -15.54 8.35 -19.41
N GLU A 39 -16.22 9.45 -19.08
CA GLU A 39 -15.92 10.24 -17.88
C GLU A 39 -16.20 9.46 -16.59
N ASN A 40 -17.30 8.71 -16.53
CA ASN A 40 -17.62 7.87 -15.38
C ASN A 40 -16.57 6.76 -15.19
N VAL A 41 -16.10 6.17 -16.30
CA VAL A 41 -15.03 5.15 -16.26
C VAL A 41 -13.74 5.74 -15.71
N ARG A 42 -13.35 6.93 -16.19
CA ARG A 42 -12.15 7.64 -15.74
C ARG A 42 -12.19 7.93 -14.25
N GLN A 43 -13.29 8.51 -13.77
CA GLN A 43 -13.47 8.81 -12.36
C GLN A 43 -13.50 7.54 -11.50
N GLY A 44 -14.16 6.48 -11.98
CA GLY A 44 -14.22 5.19 -11.29
C GLY A 44 -12.85 4.55 -11.12
N ILE A 45 -12.04 4.48 -12.18
CA ILE A 45 -10.67 3.95 -12.13
C ILE A 45 -9.85 4.73 -11.10
N MET A 46 -9.89 6.06 -11.17
CA MET A 46 -9.08 6.92 -10.30
C MET A 46 -9.54 6.81 -8.85
N MET A 47 -10.82 6.98 -8.56
CA MET A 47 -11.35 6.95 -7.20
C MET A 47 -11.09 5.60 -6.53
N LEU A 48 -11.40 4.48 -7.19
CA LEU A 48 -11.26 3.15 -6.60
C LEU A 48 -9.79 2.78 -6.39
N SER A 49 -8.93 3.07 -7.37
CA SER A 49 -7.51 2.72 -7.25
C SER A 49 -6.79 3.61 -6.24
N GLN A 50 -7.08 4.91 -6.20
CA GLN A 50 -6.52 5.80 -5.20
C GLN A 50 -6.96 5.38 -3.80
N MET A 51 -8.22 4.94 -3.63
CA MET A 51 -8.77 4.53 -2.34
C MET A 51 -8.22 3.20 -1.82
N PHE A 52 -8.29 2.13 -2.61
CA PHE A 52 -7.99 0.77 -2.14
C PHE A 52 -6.50 0.42 -2.27
N THR A 53 -5.85 0.83 -3.36
CA THR A 53 -4.50 0.33 -3.69
C THR A 53 -3.44 0.72 -2.65
N PRO A 54 -3.40 1.93 -2.09
CA PRO A 54 -2.46 2.25 -1.00
C PRO A 54 -2.67 1.42 0.26
N PHE A 55 -3.92 1.27 0.70
CA PHE A 55 -4.25 0.45 1.87
C PHE A 55 -3.84 -1.01 1.67
N LEU A 56 -4.21 -1.59 0.53
CA LEU A 56 -3.94 -2.99 0.22
C LEU A 56 -2.44 -3.28 0.01
N SER A 57 -1.65 -2.28 -0.36
CA SER A 57 -0.19 -2.40 -0.43
C SER A 57 0.44 -2.66 0.95
N ALA A 58 -0.05 -1.96 1.98
CA ALA A 58 0.39 -2.13 3.36
C ALA A 58 -0.18 -3.40 4.01
N PHE A 59 -1.30 -3.93 3.50
CA PHE A 59 -1.97 -5.10 4.06
C PHE A 59 -1.04 -6.32 4.18
N TRP A 60 -0.28 -6.64 3.14
CA TRP A 60 0.69 -7.74 3.22
C TRP A 60 1.80 -7.50 4.25
N ALA A 61 2.24 -6.25 4.43
CA ALA A 61 3.21 -5.91 5.47
C ALA A 61 2.62 -6.16 6.87
N TYR A 62 1.38 -5.72 7.14
CA TYR A 62 0.70 -5.96 8.41
C TYR A 62 0.54 -7.45 8.71
N MET A 63 0.00 -8.22 7.77
CA MET A 63 -0.25 -9.65 7.95
C MET A 63 1.04 -10.47 8.06
N TYR A 64 2.12 -10.01 7.43
CA TYR A 64 3.43 -10.61 7.62
C TYR A 64 3.99 -10.32 9.01
N LEU A 65 3.93 -9.06 9.46
CA LEU A 65 4.49 -8.59 10.73
C LEU A 65 3.71 -9.06 11.96
N GLU A 66 2.41 -9.35 11.84
CA GLU A 66 1.54 -9.88 12.91
C GLU A 66 2.16 -11.07 13.63
N LYS A 67 2.83 -11.94 12.89
CA LYS A 67 3.48 -13.14 13.43
C LYS A 67 4.72 -12.86 14.25
N TYR A 68 5.36 -11.73 13.99
CA TYR A 68 6.60 -11.34 14.64
C TYR A 68 6.34 -10.37 15.79
N ILE A 69 5.22 -9.67 15.81
CA ILE A 69 4.94 -8.63 16.81
C ILE A 69 3.84 -9.06 17.79
N ASP A 70 2.73 -9.64 17.30
CA ASP A 70 1.54 -9.89 18.13
C ASP A 70 1.44 -11.35 18.62
N ARG A 71 2.15 -12.31 18.01
CA ARG A 71 2.06 -13.73 18.40
C ARG A 71 2.94 -14.08 19.60
N LYS A 72 2.39 -14.88 20.52
CA LYS A 72 3.13 -15.47 21.65
C LYS A 72 4.27 -16.38 21.15
N GLY A 73 5.46 -16.24 21.75
CA GLY A 73 6.66 -16.99 21.33
C GLY A 73 7.34 -16.44 20.06
N ASN A 74 7.05 -15.18 19.70
CA ASN A 74 7.69 -14.47 18.60
C ASN A 74 9.22 -14.36 18.73
N GLU A 75 9.74 -14.40 19.95
CA GLU A 75 11.17 -14.37 20.30
C GLU A 75 11.99 -15.38 19.48
N CYS A 76 11.47 -16.60 19.29
CA CYS A 76 12.15 -17.65 18.51
C CYS A 76 12.39 -17.25 17.03
N PHE A 77 11.56 -16.37 16.46
CA PHE A 77 11.69 -15.92 15.08
C PHE A 77 12.76 -14.83 14.88
N TYR A 78 13.21 -14.19 15.96
CA TYR A 78 14.29 -13.20 15.92
C TYR A 78 15.68 -13.83 16.13
N ILE A 79 15.75 -15.07 16.62
CA ILE A 79 16.99 -15.85 16.73
C ILE A 79 17.60 -16.13 15.36
N VAL A 80 16.77 -16.46 14.35
CA VAL A 80 17.23 -16.91 13.03
C VAL A 80 17.39 -15.77 12.03
N ARG A 81 16.54 -14.74 12.09
CA ARG A 81 16.59 -13.57 11.19
C ARG A 81 16.19 -12.33 11.95
N LYS A 82 17.14 -11.41 12.08
CA LYS A 82 17.02 -10.16 12.80
C LYS A 82 16.17 -9.14 12.02
N ASN A 83 16.73 -8.57 10.97
CA ASN A 83 16.05 -7.56 10.15
C ASN A 83 14.95 -8.13 9.23
N LYS A 84 13.73 -7.58 9.30
CA LYS A 84 12.58 -7.97 8.45
C LYS A 84 12.33 -7.06 7.25
N LEU A 85 13.04 -5.94 7.13
CA LEU A 85 12.86 -4.98 6.03
C LEU A 85 13.01 -5.61 4.62
N PRO A 86 13.97 -6.52 4.36
CA PRO A 86 14.10 -7.14 3.03
C PRO A 86 12.84 -7.90 2.62
N GLU A 87 12.21 -8.62 3.54
CA GLU A 87 10.97 -9.35 3.27
C GLU A 87 9.78 -8.40 3.01
N ILE A 88 9.72 -7.26 3.69
CA ILE A 88 8.72 -6.20 3.40
C ILE A 88 8.92 -5.60 2.02
N ILE A 89 10.16 -5.31 1.63
CA ILE A 89 10.49 -4.80 0.30
C ILE A 89 10.12 -5.82 -0.79
N GLN A 90 10.37 -7.11 -0.56
CA GLN A 90 9.98 -8.17 -1.47
C GLN A 90 8.45 -8.25 -1.65
N LEU A 91 7.69 -8.11 -0.56
CA LEU A 91 6.22 -8.04 -0.63
C LEU A 91 5.74 -6.82 -1.39
N PHE A 92 6.38 -5.66 -1.20
CA PHE A 92 6.07 -4.46 -1.96
C PHE A 92 6.31 -4.65 -3.46
N PHE A 93 7.46 -5.19 -3.87
CA PHE A 93 7.72 -5.47 -5.29
C PHE A 93 6.74 -6.47 -5.90
N LEU A 94 6.38 -7.52 -5.16
CA LEU A 94 5.36 -8.47 -5.60
C LEU A 94 3.99 -7.78 -5.76
N TYR A 95 3.66 -6.87 -4.86
CA TYR A 95 2.41 -6.13 -4.91
C TYR A 95 2.34 -5.22 -6.14
N ILE A 96 3.43 -4.50 -6.43
CA ILE A 96 3.53 -3.68 -7.64
C ILE A 96 3.42 -4.54 -8.90
N LEU A 97 4.09 -5.71 -8.94
CA LEU A 97 4.06 -6.59 -10.11
C LEU A 97 2.64 -7.11 -10.40
N THR A 98 1.92 -7.56 -9.36
CA THR A 98 0.55 -8.07 -9.49
C THR A 98 -0.40 -6.96 -9.96
N ASN A 99 -0.38 -5.81 -9.30
CA ASN A 99 -1.22 -4.66 -9.64
C ASN A 99 -0.86 -4.00 -10.99
N THR A 100 0.33 -4.24 -11.54
CA THR A 100 0.68 -3.76 -12.89
C THR A 100 -0.22 -4.40 -13.95
N ILE A 101 -0.75 -5.61 -13.74
CA ILE A 101 -1.60 -6.32 -14.71
C ILE A 101 -2.92 -5.56 -14.98
N PRO A 102 -3.77 -5.27 -13.97
CA PRO A 102 -4.98 -4.48 -14.20
C PRO A 102 -4.65 -3.04 -14.65
N PHE A 103 -3.56 -2.45 -14.17
CA PHE A 103 -3.15 -1.12 -14.60
C PHE A 103 -2.66 -1.07 -16.05
N ALA A 104 -2.06 -2.14 -16.58
CA ALA A 104 -1.71 -2.22 -18.00
C ALA A 104 -2.95 -2.14 -18.89
N TRP A 105 -4.06 -2.76 -18.46
CA TRP A 105 -5.35 -2.61 -19.13
C TRP A 105 -5.83 -1.15 -19.10
N TYR A 106 -5.77 -0.48 -17.95
CA TYR A 106 -6.13 0.95 -17.86
C TYR A 106 -5.22 1.84 -18.71
N ILE A 107 -3.91 1.59 -18.71
CA ILE A 107 -2.92 2.33 -19.51
C ILE A 107 -3.22 2.22 -21.01
N SER A 108 -3.71 1.07 -21.48
CA SER A 108 -4.14 0.90 -22.87
C SER A 108 -5.29 1.84 -23.26
N MET A 109 -6.07 2.32 -22.29
CA MET A 109 -7.17 3.28 -22.49
C MET A 109 -6.69 4.74 -22.52
N GLY A 110 -5.43 5.02 -22.13
CA GLY A 110 -4.87 6.37 -22.22
C GLY A 110 -3.60 6.61 -21.42
N LYS A 111 -2.72 7.50 -21.92
CA LYS A 111 -1.44 7.84 -21.28
C LYS A 111 -1.57 8.44 -19.88
N LYS A 112 -2.72 9.05 -19.55
CA LYS A 112 -2.99 9.64 -18.23
C LYS A 112 -2.92 8.59 -17.11
N TYR A 113 -3.34 7.36 -17.39
CA TYR A 113 -3.34 6.26 -16.41
C TYR A 113 -1.92 5.76 -16.08
N PHE A 114 -0.95 5.98 -16.97
CA PHE A 114 0.45 5.64 -16.69
C PHE A 114 1.05 6.56 -15.62
N TYR A 115 0.80 7.87 -15.71
CA TYR A 115 1.24 8.82 -14.70
C TYR A 115 0.52 8.60 -13.37
N GLU A 116 -0.77 8.26 -13.43
CA GLU A 116 -1.54 7.88 -12.25
C GLU A 116 -0.98 6.61 -11.59
N TRP A 117 -0.59 5.61 -12.37
CA TRP A 117 0.03 4.39 -11.84
C TRP A 117 1.33 4.70 -11.08
N ILE A 118 2.23 5.50 -11.65
CA ILE A 118 3.48 5.92 -10.98
C ILE A 118 3.16 6.61 -9.66
N HIS A 119 2.18 7.51 -9.66
CA HIS A 119 1.75 8.21 -8.46
C HIS A 119 1.22 7.24 -7.39
N ILE A 120 0.35 6.30 -7.75
CA ILE A 120 -0.15 5.28 -6.83
C ILE A 120 0.99 4.43 -6.26
N VAL A 121 1.99 4.05 -7.07
CA VAL A 121 3.17 3.31 -6.59
C VAL A 121 3.93 4.09 -5.51
N ILE A 122 4.11 5.41 -5.69
CA ILE A 122 4.79 6.26 -4.70
C ILE A 122 4.00 6.30 -3.39
N VAL A 123 2.67 6.44 -3.45
CA VAL A 123 1.82 6.45 -2.26
C VAL A 123 1.80 5.07 -1.58
N CYS A 124 1.77 3.98 -2.35
CA CYS A 124 1.90 2.63 -1.82
C CYS A 124 3.22 2.44 -1.07
N PHE A 125 4.33 2.95 -1.62
CA PHE A 125 5.63 2.89 -0.94
C PHE A 125 5.60 3.60 0.41
N LEU A 126 4.98 4.79 0.48
CA LEU A 126 4.80 5.51 1.73
C LEU A 126 3.97 4.70 2.74
N PHE A 127 2.87 4.08 2.30
CA PHE A 127 2.01 3.27 3.15
C PHE A 127 2.72 2.03 3.69
N VAL A 128 3.48 1.33 2.85
CA VAL A 128 4.27 0.16 3.28
C VAL A 128 5.36 0.57 4.28
N SER A 129 6.07 1.66 4.01
CA SER A 129 7.08 2.19 4.94
C SER A 129 6.47 2.59 6.28
N ALA A 130 5.32 3.28 6.26
CA ALA A 130 4.59 3.65 7.46
C ALA A 130 4.08 2.43 8.23
N ALA A 131 3.51 1.44 7.54
CA ALA A 131 3.06 0.19 8.13
C ALA A 131 4.22 -0.52 8.86
N TYR A 132 5.37 -0.63 8.20
CA TYR A 132 6.57 -1.20 8.81
C TYR A 132 7.00 -0.41 10.05
N CYS A 133 7.18 0.90 9.94
CA CYS A 133 7.65 1.74 11.06
C CYS A 133 6.68 1.73 12.25
N LEU A 134 5.39 1.93 12.00
CA LEU A 134 4.36 2.00 13.05
C LEU A 134 4.18 0.66 13.76
N SER A 135 4.30 -0.45 13.04
CA SER A 135 4.20 -1.79 13.63
C SER A 135 5.23 -1.98 14.75
N TYR A 136 6.49 -1.59 14.51
CA TYR A 136 7.54 -1.69 15.52
C TYR A 136 7.48 -0.58 16.58
N LEU A 137 7.08 0.64 16.20
CA LEU A 137 6.94 1.75 17.15
C LEU A 137 5.86 1.47 18.20
N LEU A 138 4.70 1.00 17.74
CA LEU A 138 3.54 0.75 18.60
C LEU A 138 3.55 -0.65 19.20
N LYS A 139 4.45 -1.53 18.72
CA LYS A 139 4.54 -2.95 19.11
C LYS A 139 3.19 -3.66 19.02
N SER A 140 2.36 -3.25 18.05
CA SER A 140 1.03 -3.79 17.82
C SER A 140 0.63 -3.58 16.37
N ILE A 141 0.28 -4.65 15.65
CA ILE A 141 -0.22 -4.53 14.27
C ILE A 141 -1.58 -3.86 14.25
N SER A 142 -2.45 -4.23 15.19
CA SER A 142 -3.80 -3.66 15.27
C SER A 142 -3.77 -2.13 15.39
N LEU A 143 -2.88 -1.58 16.23
CA LEU A 143 -2.71 -0.12 16.34
C LEU A 143 -2.05 0.48 15.09
N ALA A 144 -1.08 -0.21 14.50
CA ALA A 144 -0.39 0.26 13.30
C ALA A 144 -1.28 0.31 12.04
N MET A 145 -2.39 -0.45 12.01
CA MET A 145 -3.38 -0.41 10.92
C MET A 145 -4.31 0.80 11.00
N ILE A 146 -4.48 1.42 12.18
CA ILE A 146 -5.44 2.51 12.39
C ILE A 146 -5.26 3.66 11.37
N PRO A 147 -4.05 4.20 11.12
CA PRO A 147 -3.89 5.29 10.14
C PRO A 147 -4.32 4.90 8.72
N SER A 148 -4.08 3.64 8.32
CA SER A 148 -4.50 3.14 7.00
C SER A 148 -6.01 2.97 6.91
N PHE A 149 -6.69 2.59 8.01
CA PHE A 149 -8.15 2.58 8.07
C PHE A 149 -8.74 3.99 8.08
N ILE A 150 -8.14 4.93 8.80
CA ILE A 150 -8.55 6.35 8.77
C ILE A 150 -8.46 6.88 7.34
N TYR A 151 -7.38 6.56 6.62
CA TYR A 151 -7.24 6.91 5.21
C TYR A 151 -8.35 6.33 4.34
N LEU A 152 -8.67 5.04 4.51
CA LEU A 152 -9.74 4.38 3.75
C LEU A 152 -11.10 5.03 4.04
N LEU A 153 -11.41 5.29 5.31
CA LEU A 153 -12.66 5.94 5.72
C LEU A 153 -12.75 7.37 5.16
N ALA A 154 -11.68 8.15 5.27
CA ALA A 154 -11.61 9.50 4.72
C ALA A 154 -11.82 9.53 3.19
N SER A 155 -11.33 8.49 2.50
CA SER A 155 -11.50 8.34 1.05
C SER A 155 -12.94 8.00 0.64
N VAL A 156 -13.68 7.23 1.47
CA VAL A 156 -15.08 6.86 1.22
C VAL A 156 -16.03 8.01 1.52
N THR A 157 -15.87 8.67 2.66
CA THR A 157 -16.86 9.63 3.16
C THR A 157 -16.72 11.03 2.56
N GLY A 158 -15.73 11.24 1.68
CA GLY A 158 -15.44 12.55 1.09
C GLY A 158 -15.22 13.65 2.14
N LEU A 159 -14.74 13.28 3.33
CA LEU A 159 -14.86 14.10 4.53
C LEU A 159 -14.05 15.41 4.37
N ASN A 160 -14.75 16.54 4.20
CA ASN A 160 -14.28 17.93 4.31
C ASN A 160 -13.09 18.40 3.44
N ASP A 161 -13.19 19.64 2.95
CA ASP A 161 -12.10 20.35 2.26
C ASP A 161 -10.81 20.47 3.12
N ALA A 162 -10.90 20.29 4.44
CA ALA A 162 -9.76 20.19 5.35
C ALA A 162 -8.96 18.87 5.20
N VAL A 163 -9.61 17.73 4.93
CA VAL A 163 -8.93 16.44 4.71
C VAL A 163 -8.52 16.29 3.25
N LYS A 164 -9.17 16.98 2.30
CA LYS A 164 -8.63 17.17 0.93
C LYS A 164 -7.22 17.76 0.93
N LYS A 165 -6.86 18.58 1.93
CA LYS A 165 -5.46 19.08 2.09
C LYS A 165 -4.48 18.00 2.56
N ILE A 166 -4.98 16.95 3.22
CA ILE A 166 -4.25 15.74 3.63
C ILE A 166 -4.28 14.67 2.53
N SER A 167 -5.15 14.81 1.52
CA SER A 167 -5.25 13.89 0.41
C SER A 167 -3.91 13.79 -0.32
N PHE A 168 -3.39 12.57 -0.43
CA PHE A 168 -2.23 12.23 -1.26
C PHE A 168 -2.52 12.45 -2.76
N TYR A 169 -3.78 12.70 -3.12
CA TYR A 169 -4.29 12.89 -4.47
C TYR A 169 -5.00 14.25 -4.63
N GLU A 170 -4.55 15.06 -5.59
CA GLU A 170 -5.13 16.40 -5.86
C GLU A 170 -6.42 16.35 -6.68
N SER A 171 -6.62 15.31 -7.50
CA SER A 171 -7.82 15.17 -8.32
C SER A 171 -8.11 13.72 -8.68
N HIS A 172 -9.38 13.43 -8.90
CA HIS A 172 -9.85 12.18 -9.51
C HIS A 172 -9.98 12.29 -11.03
N THR A 173 -9.25 13.24 -11.64
CA THR A 173 -9.28 13.52 -13.10
C THR A 173 -7.98 13.20 -13.83
N GLY A 174 -6.96 12.78 -13.08
CA GLY A 174 -5.68 12.29 -13.60
C GLY A 174 -4.54 13.29 -13.45
N MET A 175 -3.33 12.78 -13.35
CA MET A 175 -2.14 13.59 -13.07
C MET A 175 -1.51 14.21 -14.34
N ALA A 176 -1.08 15.47 -14.21
CA ALA A 176 -0.23 16.13 -15.19
C ALA A 176 1.27 15.81 -14.92
N PRO A 177 2.08 15.55 -15.95
CA PRO A 177 3.49 15.13 -15.78
C PRO A 177 4.36 16.12 -14.98
N SER A 178 4.12 17.42 -15.11
CA SER A 178 4.90 18.46 -14.44
C SER A 178 4.76 18.45 -12.91
N LYS A 179 3.60 18.03 -12.39
CA LYS A 179 3.32 17.96 -10.95
C LYS A 179 3.93 16.73 -10.28
N LEU A 180 4.19 15.67 -11.05
CA LEU A 180 4.77 14.43 -10.56
C LEU A 180 6.19 14.66 -10.03
N LEU A 181 6.98 15.51 -10.70
CA LEU A 181 8.39 15.75 -10.36
C LEU A 181 8.63 16.66 -9.15
N THR A 182 7.73 17.58 -8.80
CA THR A 182 8.02 18.58 -7.74
C THR A 182 7.47 18.16 -6.38
N ARG A 183 6.23 17.65 -6.31
CA ARG A 183 5.57 17.34 -5.04
C ARG A 183 5.81 15.91 -4.55
N TYR A 184 5.92 14.94 -5.45
CA TYR A 184 5.99 13.52 -5.07
C TYR A 184 7.38 13.05 -4.65
N ASN A 185 8.41 13.82 -4.98
CA ASN A 185 9.75 13.62 -4.41
C ASN A 185 9.73 13.71 -2.88
N TYR A 186 8.93 14.60 -2.29
CA TYR A 186 8.80 14.69 -0.84
C TYR A 186 8.22 13.41 -0.23
N PHE A 187 7.27 12.75 -0.90
CA PHE A 187 6.70 11.49 -0.42
C PHE A 187 7.69 10.33 -0.53
N ILE A 188 8.50 10.28 -1.59
CA ILE A 188 9.56 9.28 -1.72
C ILE A 188 10.59 9.46 -0.60
N VAL A 189 11.08 10.69 -0.40
CA VAL A 189 12.04 11.00 0.67
C VAL A 189 11.46 10.67 2.04
N ALA A 190 10.20 11.05 2.30
CA ALA A 190 9.51 10.70 3.54
C ALA A 190 9.41 9.19 3.74
N ALA A 191 9.03 8.43 2.70
CA ALA A 191 8.94 6.98 2.76
C ALA A 191 10.30 6.32 3.07
N ILE A 192 11.39 6.83 2.51
CA ILE A 192 12.76 6.34 2.79
C ILE A 192 13.13 6.63 4.25
N VAL A 193 12.89 7.86 4.73
CA VAL A 193 13.18 8.26 6.12
C VAL A 193 12.38 7.40 7.10
N ILE A 194 11.08 7.22 6.86
CA ILE A 194 10.21 6.38 7.68
C ILE A 194 10.68 4.92 7.68
N ALA A 195 11.05 4.36 6.53
CA ALA A 195 11.59 3.00 6.46
C ALA A 195 12.92 2.87 7.22
N ALA A 196 13.79 3.88 7.18
CA ALA A 196 15.04 3.90 7.93
C ALA A 196 14.80 3.96 9.45
N ILE A 197 13.85 4.78 9.91
CA ILE A 197 13.42 4.82 11.31
C ILE A 197 12.85 3.45 11.71
N GLY A 198 11.96 2.87 10.91
CA GLY A 198 11.40 1.54 11.15
C GLY A 198 12.48 0.46 11.23
N LYS A 199 13.55 0.56 10.45
CA LYS A 199 14.69 -0.37 10.51
C LYS A 199 15.41 -0.26 11.85
N LYS A 200 15.63 0.95 12.35
CA LYS A 200 16.24 1.17 13.67
C LYS A 200 15.35 0.58 14.78
N LEU A 201 14.05 0.87 14.73
CA LEU A 201 13.08 0.35 15.72
C LEU A 201 12.99 -1.19 15.70
N ASN A 202 13.11 -1.81 14.53
CA ASN A 202 13.21 -3.27 14.42
C ASN A 202 14.44 -3.79 15.17
N GLY A 203 15.60 -3.20 14.94
CA GLY A 203 16.83 -3.54 15.67
C GLY A 203 16.73 -3.34 17.18
N ASP A 204 16.05 -2.29 17.63
CA ASP A 204 15.80 -2.07 19.07
C ASP A 204 14.85 -3.15 19.62
N TYR A 205 13.79 -3.52 18.90
CA TYR A 205 12.84 -4.57 19.27
C TYR A 205 13.51 -5.95 19.39
N GLU A 206 14.50 -6.23 18.54
CA GLU A 206 15.31 -7.45 18.64
C GLU A 206 16.01 -7.55 20.00
N ASN A 207 16.64 -6.46 20.48
CA ASN A 207 17.36 -6.46 21.76
C ASN A 207 16.43 -6.66 22.98
N TYR A 208 15.14 -6.36 22.84
CA TYR A 208 14.15 -6.63 23.90
C TYR A 208 13.71 -8.10 23.94
N CYS A 209 13.84 -8.84 22.83
CA CYS A 209 13.35 -10.22 22.69
C CYS A 209 14.45 -11.28 22.83
N SER A 210 15.70 -10.86 23.02
CA SER A 210 16.89 -11.71 23.22
C SER A 210 17.34 -11.70 24.67
#